data_AF-A0A3D4INL4-F1
#
_entry.id   AF-A0A3D4INL4-F1
#
_cell.length_a   1.000
_cell.length_b   1.000
_cell.length_c   1.000
_cell.angle_alpha   90.00
_cell.angle_beta   90.00
_cell.angle_gamma   90.00
#
_symmetry.space_group_name_H-M   'P 1'
#
loop_
_entity.id
_entity.type
_entity.pdbx_description
1 polymer ?
#
loop_
_entity_poly.entity_id
_entity_poly.type
_entity_poly.pdbx_seq_one_letter_code
_entity_poly.pdbx_strand_id
1 'polypeptide(L)'
;NQWMRLLKIDTSFPAEHNVFIENCHAAQQVRPTPLILKYEAGGFNTLHQDLYGDVFFPFQVIFMLTQKGKDYEGGELVLTEQIPRAQSKAEVIHANKGDAIIITTNFRPIQGSKGHYRAKVKHGVSEVKSGTRYTLGIVFHDAT
;
A
#
# COMPACT_ATOMS: atom_id res chain seq x y z
N ASN A 1 9.82 10.74 -6.95
CA ASN A 1 11.25 11.11 -6.72
C ASN A 1 11.56 11.87 -5.43
N GLN A 2 10.71 12.78 -4.90
CA GLN A 2 11.03 13.53 -3.68
C GLN A 2 11.33 12.64 -2.46
N TRP A 3 10.59 11.54 -2.27
CA TRP A 3 10.82 10.62 -1.15
C TRP A 3 12.26 10.09 -1.10
N MET A 4 12.79 9.63 -2.24
CA MET A 4 14.15 9.09 -2.31
C MET A 4 15.19 10.18 -2.03
N ARG A 5 14.97 11.41 -2.54
CA ARG A 5 15.85 12.54 -2.24
C ARG A 5 15.89 12.91 -0.76
N LEU A 6 14.73 12.99 -0.10
CA LEU A 6 14.65 13.29 1.34
C LEU A 6 15.40 12.24 2.17
N LEU A 7 15.34 10.98 1.74
CA LEU A 7 15.98 9.84 2.41
C LEU A 7 17.41 9.56 1.96
N LYS A 8 17.94 10.35 1.01
CA LYS A 8 19.26 10.14 0.38
C LYS A 8 19.45 8.72 -0.17
N ILE A 9 18.39 8.17 -0.78
CA ILE A 9 18.41 6.87 -1.45
C ILE A 9 18.72 7.11 -2.92
N ASP A 10 19.72 6.39 -3.44
CA ASP A 10 20.14 6.45 -4.84
C ASP A 10 19.21 5.61 -5.72
N THR A 11 17.95 6.03 -5.79
CA THR A 11 16.93 5.43 -6.65
C THR A 11 16.08 6.55 -7.22
N SER A 12 15.88 6.50 -8.53
CA SER A 12 15.01 7.43 -9.23
C SER A 12 13.96 6.66 -10.03
N PHE A 13 12.79 7.25 -10.12
CA PHE A 13 11.66 6.74 -10.88
C PHE A 13 11.52 7.59 -12.15
N PRO A 14 11.32 6.95 -13.31
CA PRO A 14 11.06 7.69 -14.56
C PRO A 14 9.73 8.45 -14.46
N ALA A 15 9.54 9.42 -15.35
CA ALA A 15 8.32 10.23 -15.38
C ALA A 15 7.11 9.44 -15.91
N GLU A 16 7.35 8.47 -16.79
CA GLU A 16 6.31 7.66 -17.42
C GLU A 16 6.27 6.24 -16.81
N HIS A 17 5.06 5.72 -16.64
CA HIS A 17 4.84 4.43 -15.97
C HIS A 17 5.31 3.24 -16.80
N ASN A 18 5.09 3.24 -18.12
CA ASN A 18 5.61 2.23 -19.05
C ASN A 18 7.13 2.07 -18.94
N VAL A 19 7.88 3.16 -18.83
CA VAL A 19 9.34 3.12 -18.65
C VAL A 19 9.72 2.49 -17.30
N PHE A 20 8.90 2.71 -16.25
CA PHE A 20 9.13 2.04 -14.97
C PHE A 20 8.82 0.53 -15.02
N ILE A 21 7.83 0.12 -15.81
CA ILE A 21 7.53 -1.29 -16.06
C ILE A 21 8.66 -1.98 -16.82
N GLU A 22 9.29 -1.32 -17.79
CA GLU A 22 10.49 -1.85 -18.46
C GLU A 22 11.63 -2.14 -17.45
N ASN A 23 11.80 -1.30 -16.42
CA ASN A 23 12.74 -1.58 -15.33
C ASN A 23 12.38 -2.83 -14.53
N CYS A 24 11.08 -3.06 -14.30
CA CYS A 24 10.60 -4.30 -13.65
C CYS A 24 10.94 -5.51 -14.53
N HIS A 25 10.68 -5.43 -15.83
CA HIS A 25 10.93 -6.52 -16.78
C HIS A 25 12.41 -6.85 -16.89
N ALA A 26 13.27 -5.83 -16.90
CA ALA A 26 14.72 -6.00 -16.85
C ALA A 26 15.20 -6.71 -15.58
N ALA A 27 14.45 -6.57 -14.47
CA ALA A 27 14.65 -7.29 -13.22
C ALA A 27 13.88 -8.62 -13.13
N GLN A 28 13.38 -9.15 -14.24
CA GLN A 28 12.59 -10.39 -14.31
C GLN A 28 11.27 -10.35 -13.53
N GLN A 29 10.75 -9.16 -13.23
CA GLN A 29 9.41 -8.95 -12.70
C GLN A 29 8.45 -8.68 -13.84
N VAL A 30 7.71 -9.70 -14.30
CA VAL A 30 6.85 -9.63 -15.51
C VAL A 30 5.36 -9.86 -15.24
N ARG A 31 4.98 -10.09 -13.99
CA ARG A 31 3.59 -10.36 -13.61
C ARG A 31 2.90 -9.07 -13.19
N PRO A 32 1.84 -8.61 -13.89
CA PRO A 32 1.11 -7.43 -13.48
C PRO A 32 0.44 -7.65 -12.12
N THR A 33 0.42 -6.61 -11.31
CA THR A 33 -0.06 -6.64 -9.91
C THR A 33 -1.41 -5.97 -9.65
N PRO A 34 -2.16 -5.34 -10.60
CA PRO A 34 -3.54 -4.93 -10.33
C PRO A 34 -4.42 -6.12 -9.95
N LEU A 35 -5.22 -5.97 -8.89
CA LEU A 35 -6.07 -7.04 -8.38
C LEU A 35 -7.40 -6.53 -7.83
N ILE A 36 -8.45 -7.33 -7.98
CA ILE A 36 -9.71 -7.15 -7.25
C ILE A 36 -9.70 -8.10 -6.07
N LEU A 37 -9.87 -7.55 -4.87
CA LEU A 37 -9.95 -8.30 -3.62
C LEU A 37 -11.41 -8.40 -3.19
N LYS A 38 -11.81 -9.60 -2.77
CA LYS A 38 -13.11 -9.90 -2.17
C LYS A 38 -12.88 -10.45 -0.77
N TYR A 39 -13.50 -9.83 0.23
CA TYR A 39 -13.57 -10.37 1.59
C TYR A 39 -15.03 -10.54 1.99
N GLU A 40 -15.38 -11.72 2.48
CA GLU A 40 -16.68 -12.03 3.06
C GLU A 40 -16.57 -12.06 4.59
N ALA A 41 -17.68 -12.25 5.30
CA ALA A 41 -17.68 -12.36 6.75
C ALA A 41 -16.61 -13.36 7.26
N GLY A 42 -15.83 -12.96 8.26
CA GLY A 42 -14.66 -13.70 8.77
C GLY A 42 -13.37 -13.51 7.95
N GLY A 43 -13.45 -12.95 6.74
CA GLY A 43 -12.30 -12.64 5.90
C GLY A 43 -11.53 -11.42 6.41
N PHE A 44 -10.20 -11.50 6.35
CA PHE A 44 -9.28 -10.43 6.73
C PHE A 44 -7.99 -10.50 5.91
N ASN A 45 -7.13 -9.49 6.03
CA ASN A 45 -5.78 -9.51 5.49
C ASN A 45 -4.77 -9.10 6.56
N THR A 46 -3.74 -9.91 6.77
CA THR A 46 -2.71 -9.64 7.77
C THR A 46 -1.91 -8.40 7.42
N LEU A 47 -1.19 -7.82 8.40
CA LEU A 47 -0.33 -6.68 8.15
C LEU A 47 0.88 -7.08 7.29
N HIS A 48 0.95 -6.56 6.07
CA HIS A 48 1.97 -6.90 5.07
C HIS A 48 2.42 -5.68 4.26
N GLN A 49 3.30 -5.92 3.30
CA GLN A 49 3.86 -4.96 2.35
C GLN A 49 3.87 -5.63 0.97
N ASP A 50 3.46 -4.92 -0.07
CA ASP A 50 3.38 -5.45 -1.44
C ASP A 50 4.72 -5.35 -2.17
N LEU A 51 5.72 -6.03 -1.62
CA LEU A 51 7.06 -6.14 -2.21
C LEU A 51 7.15 -7.47 -2.95
N TYR A 52 7.04 -7.42 -4.28
CA TYR A 52 6.97 -8.60 -5.15
C TYR A 52 8.24 -8.81 -6.00
N GLY A 53 9.36 -8.28 -5.53
CA GLY A 53 10.66 -8.30 -6.19
C GLY A 53 11.55 -7.15 -5.72
N ASP A 54 12.67 -6.95 -6.41
CA ASP A 54 13.68 -5.93 -6.08
C ASP A 54 13.25 -4.52 -6.53
N VAL A 55 12.53 -4.40 -7.64
CA VAL A 55 11.99 -3.13 -8.16
C VAL A 55 10.59 -2.92 -7.61
N PHE A 56 10.39 -1.83 -6.86
CA PHE A 56 9.07 -1.48 -6.34
C PHE A 56 8.80 0.01 -6.42
N PHE A 57 7.54 0.39 -6.62
CA PHE A 57 7.11 1.78 -6.57
C PHE A 57 6.78 2.20 -5.13
N PRO A 58 7.03 3.45 -4.71
CA PRO A 58 6.95 3.81 -3.29
C PRO A 58 5.55 3.80 -2.68
N PHE A 59 4.52 3.87 -3.51
CA PHE A 59 3.12 3.86 -3.08
C PHE A 59 2.25 3.07 -4.04
N GLN A 60 1.03 2.79 -3.61
CA GLN A 60 -0.01 2.09 -4.34
C GLN A 60 -1.38 2.74 -4.05
N VAL A 61 -2.39 2.39 -4.84
CA VAL A 61 -3.75 2.93 -4.68
C VAL A 61 -4.75 1.80 -4.43
N ILE A 62 -5.65 2.00 -3.48
CA ILE A 62 -6.79 1.12 -3.21
C ILE A 62 -8.07 1.89 -3.48
N PHE A 63 -8.91 1.36 -4.37
CA PHE A 63 -10.25 1.89 -4.65
C PHE A 63 -11.31 1.08 -3.93
N MET A 64 -12.22 1.76 -3.25
CA MET A 64 -13.34 1.14 -2.56
C MET A 64 -14.49 0.87 -3.54
N LEU A 65 -14.85 -0.40 -3.75
CA LEU A 65 -15.89 -0.79 -4.72
C LEU A 65 -17.26 -1.05 -4.06
N THR A 66 -17.28 -1.22 -2.74
CA THR A 66 -18.48 -1.40 -1.92
C THR A 66 -18.55 -0.37 -0.79
N GLN A 67 -19.76 -0.14 -0.29
CA GLN A 67 -20.07 0.86 0.72
C GLN A 67 -20.11 0.24 2.13
N LYS A 68 -19.25 0.73 3.03
CA LYS A 68 -19.33 0.39 4.47
C LYS A 68 -20.66 0.84 5.06
N GLY A 69 -21.24 0.03 5.93
CA GLY A 69 -22.54 0.28 6.57
C GLY A 69 -23.75 -0.08 5.72
N LYS A 70 -23.52 -0.50 4.46
CA LYS A 70 -24.57 -0.95 3.54
C LYS A 70 -24.27 -2.33 2.98
N ASP A 71 -23.10 -2.49 2.38
CA ASP A 71 -22.68 -3.72 1.72
C ASP A 71 -21.88 -4.63 2.68
N TYR A 72 -21.23 -4.04 3.71
CA TYR A 72 -20.47 -4.76 4.72
C TYR A 72 -20.28 -3.96 6.02
N GLU A 73 -19.98 -4.66 7.11
CA GLU A 73 -19.51 -4.11 8.40
C GLU A 73 -18.13 -4.67 8.78
N GLY A 74 -17.35 -3.93 9.59
CA GLY A 74 -15.93 -4.23 9.83
C GLY A 74 -15.07 -3.96 8.59
N GLY A 75 -14.03 -4.77 8.36
CA GLY A 75 -13.23 -4.73 7.12
C GLY A 75 -12.49 -3.41 6.90
N GLU A 76 -12.09 -2.73 7.97
CA GLU A 76 -11.32 -1.50 7.90
C GLU A 76 -9.93 -1.72 7.30
N LEU A 77 -9.47 -0.74 6.51
CA LEU A 77 -8.07 -0.67 6.09
C LEU A 77 -7.24 -0.20 7.30
N VAL A 78 -6.29 -1.02 7.72
CA VAL A 78 -5.42 -0.73 8.87
C VAL A 78 -4.00 -0.52 8.38
N LEU A 79 -3.37 0.55 8.84
CA LEU A 79 -1.96 0.85 8.65
C LEU A 79 -1.22 0.76 9.97
N THR A 80 0.00 0.25 9.96
CA THR A 80 0.93 0.38 11.09
C THR A 80 2.20 1.06 10.64
N GLU A 81 2.52 2.20 11.25
CA GLU A 81 3.72 2.97 11.01
C GLU A 81 4.74 2.74 12.13
N GLN A 82 5.96 2.36 11.77
CA GLN A 82 7.04 2.16 12.72
C GLN A 82 7.52 3.50 13.29
N ILE A 83 7.52 3.60 14.62
CA ILE A 83 8.10 4.73 15.35
C ILE A 83 9.42 4.29 16.01
N PRO A 84 10.53 5.02 15.81
CA PRO A 84 11.79 4.68 16.46
C PRO A 84 11.66 4.63 17.99
N ARG A 85 12.10 3.51 18.58
CA ARG A 85 12.12 3.28 20.04
C ARG A 85 10.74 3.31 20.72
N ALA A 86 9.67 3.09 19.96
CA ALA A 86 8.31 2.97 20.47
C ALA A 86 7.57 1.83 19.75
N GLN A 87 6.40 1.48 20.26
CA GLN A 87 5.48 0.60 19.52
C GLN A 87 5.00 1.30 18.25
N SER A 88 4.61 0.51 17.25
CA SER A 88 4.10 1.05 15.99
C SER A 88 2.78 1.79 16.22
N LYS A 89 2.60 2.92 15.54
CA LYS A 89 1.33 3.65 15.53
C LYS A 89 0.38 2.95 14.56
N ALA A 90 -0.78 2.56 15.04
CA ALA A 90 -1.87 2.08 14.19
C ALA A 90 -2.71 3.26 13.69
N GLU A 91 -3.16 3.18 12.44
CA GLU A 91 -4.11 4.10 11.84
C GLU A 91 -5.18 3.30 11.10
N VAL A 92 -6.44 3.69 11.29
CA VAL A 92 -7.59 3.02 10.69
C VAL A 92 -8.22 3.99 9.70
N ILE A 93 -8.23 3.61 8.43
CA ILE A 93 -8.77 4.45 7.36
C ILE A 93 -10.21 4.05 7.08
N HIS A 94 -11.08 5.05 7.06
CA HIS A 94 -12.47 4.93 6.64
C HIS A 94 -12.63 5.63 5.30
N ALA A 95 -13.25 4.93 4.35
CA ALA A 95 -13.48 5.41 3.00
C ALA A 95 -14.83 4.85 2.51
N ASN A 96 -15.48 5.62 1.65
CA ASN A 96 -16.76 5.27 1.04
C ASN A 96 -16.55 4.66 -0.34
N LYS A 97 -17.61 4.06 -0.87
CA LYS A 97 -17.60 3.55 -2.24
C LYS A 97 -17.23 4.67 -3.22
N GLY A 98 -16.27 4.41 -4.09
CA GLY A 98 -15.74 5.37 -5.07
C GLY A 98 -14.50 6.14 -4.60
N ASP A 99 -14.18 6.13 -3.30
CA ASP A 99 -12.97 6.76 -2.79
C ASP A 99 -11.71 5.98 -3.22
N ALA A 100 -10.62 6.73 -3.41
CA ALA A 100 -9.29 6.21 -3.69
C ALA A 100 -8.35 6.54 -2.52
N ILE A 101 -7.66 5.53 -2.01
CA ILE A 101 -6.73 5.65 -0.89
C ILE A 101 -5.32 5.40 -1.40
N ILE A 102 -4.42 6.37 -1.24
CA ILE A 102 -3.00 6.22 -1.57
C ILE A 102 -2.26 5.80 -0.30
N ILE A 103 -1.60 4.66 -0.33
CA ILE A 103 -0.77 4.16 0.79
C ILE A 103 0.64 3.90 0.31
N THR A 104 1.62 3.97 1.21
CA THR A 104 2.99 3.56 0.89
C THR A 104 3.08 2.04 0.74
N THR A 105 3.92 1.59 -0.19
CA THR A 105 4.22 0.17 -0.42
C THR A 105 5.10 -0.40 0.69
N ASN A 106 6.03 0.40 1.23
CA ASN A 106 7.05 -0.10 2.15
C ASN A 106 7.40 0.89 3.26
N PHE A 107 7.79 2.11 2.89
CA PHE A 107 8.16 3.14 3.84
C PHE A 107 7.83 4.52 3.30
N ARG A 108 7.75 5.51 4.19
CA ARG A 108 7.67 6.91 3.81
C ARG A 108 8.68 7.77 4.58
N PRO A 109 9.11 8.91 4.01
CA PRO A 109 9.96 9.85 4.73
C PRO A 109 9.17 10.56 5.83
N ILE A 110 9.71 10.56 7.04
CA ILE A 110 9.20 11.36 8.16
C ILE A 110 10.29 12.33 8.61
N GLN A 111 9.93 13.61 8.79
CA GLN A 111 10.82 14.62 9.34
C GLN A 111 11.09 14.32 10.82
N GLY A 112 12.36 14.10 11.17
CA GLY A 112 12.85 14.02 12.55
C GLY A 112 13.76 15.19 12.90
N SER A 113 14.32 15.18 14.11
CA SER A 113 15.20 16.25 14.61
C SER A 113 16.56 16.32 13.88
N LYS A 114 17.02 15.21 13.28
CA LYS A 114 18.29 15.12 12.54
C LYS A 114 18.11 15.02 11.01
N GLY A 115 16.91 15.35 10.53
CA GLY A 115 16.53 15.17 9.12
C GLY A 115 15.47 14.07 8.94
N HIS A 116 15.24 13.67 7.70
CA HIS A 116 14.23 12.65 7.38
C HIS A 116 14.73 11.24 7.68
N TYR A 117 13.85 10.39 8.20
CA TYR A 117 14.10 8.97 8.39
C TYR A 117 13.03 8.12 7.70
N ARG A 118 13.35 6.83 7.49
CA ARG A 118 12.40 5.84 6.94
C ARG A 118 11.48 5.35 8.05
N ALA A 119 10.19 5.66 7.95
CA ALA A 119 9.17 4.98 8.72
C ALA A 119 8.62 3.82 7.88
N LYS A 120 8.88 2.58 8.30
CA LYS A 120 8.27 1.41 7.67
C LYS A 120 6.76 1.42 7.93
N VAL A 121 6.00 1.09 6.91
CA VAL A 121 4.54 1.00 6.99
C VAL A 121 4.12 -0.37 6.49
N LYS A 122 3.24 -1.01 7.25
CA LYS A 122 2.49 -2.18 6.80
C LYS A 122 1.04 -1.81 6.68
N HIS A 123 0.32 -2.53 5.83
CA HIS A 123 -1.11 -2.38 5.68
C HIS A 123 -1.80 -3.74 5.74
N GLY A 124 -3.07 -3.75 6.09
CA GLY A 124 -3.89 -4.94 6.19
C GLY A 124 -5.37 -4.57 6.25
N VAL A 125 -6.23 -5.58 6.34
CA VAL A 125 -7.67 -5.39 6.44
C VAL A 125 -8.14 -6.13 7.68
N SER A 126 -8.84 -5.43 8.58
CA SER A 126 -9.46 -6.08 9.74
C SER A 126 -10.53 -7.07 9.29
N GLU A 127 -11.03 -7.89 10.21
CA GLU A 127 -12.09 -8.84 9.92
C GLU A 127 -13.36 -8.14 9.41
N VAL A 128 -13.88 -8.60 8.27
CA VAL A 128 -15.24 -8.27 7.83
C VAL A 128 -16.21 -9.01 8.74
N LYS A 129 -17.06 -8.27 9.45
CA LYS A 129 -18.00 -8.83 10.44
C LYS A 129 -19.29 -9.33 9.79
N SER A 130 -19.71 -8.70 8.70
CA SER A 130 -20.88 -9.10 7.91
C SER A 130 -20.79 -8.56 6.49
N GLY A 131 -21.54 -9.18 5.56
CA GLY A 131 -21.62 -8.74 4.17
C GLY A 131 -20.40 -9.08 3.33
N THR A 132 -20.13 -8.28 2.30
CA THR A 132 -19.02 -8.50 1.36
C THR A 132 -18.35 -7.19 0.98
N ARG A 133 -17.02 -7.16 1.13
CA ARG A 133 -16.16 -6.03 0.81
C ARG A 133 -15.40 -6.30 -0.47
N TYR A 134 -15.52 -5.40 -1.45
CA TYR A 134 -14.70 -5.41 -2.66
C TYR A 134 -13.79 -4.17 -2.74
N THR A 135 -12.54 -4.39 -3.13
CA THR A 135 -11.59 -3.31 -3.46
C THR A 135 -10.79 -3.63 -4.71
N LEU A 136 -10.41 -2.60 -5.46
CA LEU A 136 -9.39 -2.70 -6.51
C LEU A 136 -8.07 -2.15 -5.98
N GLY A 137 -7.04 -2.98 -5.95
CA GLY A 137 -5.66 -2.57 -5.66
C GLY A 137 -4.89 -2.33 -6.96
N ILE A 138 -4.20 -1.20 -7.04
CA ILE A 138 -3.24 -0.87 -8.11
C ILE A 138 -1.88 -0.66 -7.46
N VAL A 139 -1.02 -1.65 -7.63
CA VAL A 139 0.41 -1.58 -7.33
C VAL A 139 1.14 -1.22 -8.62
N PHE A 140 2.05 -0.25 -8.57
CA PHE A 140 2.62 0.34 -9.80
C PHE A 140 3.86 -0.40 -10.35
N HIS A 141 4.29 -1.49 -9.73
CA HIS A 141 5.37 -2.36 -10.19
C HIS A 141 4.87 -3.78 -10.45
N ASP A 142 5.52 -4.48 -11.37
CA ASP A 142 5.26 -5.90 -11.64
C ASP A 142 5.91 -6.80 -10.57
N ALA A 143 5.43 -8.03 -10.48
CA ALA A 143 5.94 -9.08 -9.61
C ALA A 143 6.83 -10.08 -10.39
N THR A 144 7.72 -10.77 -9.69
CA THR A 144 8.46 -11.95 -10.21
C THR A 144 7.51 -13.09 -10.51
#